data_AF-A0A0G2GG49-F1
#
_entry.id   AF-A0A0G2GG49-F1
#
_cell.length_a   1.000
_cell.length_b   1.000
_cell.length_c   1.000
_cell.angle_alpha   90.00
_cell.angle_beta   90.00
_cell.angle_gamma   90.00
#
_symmetry.space_group_name_H-M   'P 1'
#
loop_
_entity.id
_entity.type
_entity.pdbx_description
1 polymer ?
#
loop_
_entity_poly.entity_id
_entity_poly.type
_entity_poly.pdbx_seq_one_letter_code
_entity_poly.pdbx_strand_id
1 'polypeptide(L)'
;MASSSSSRQRSYDSLASSSSSMQSDSSAKRIRLEPAHFDDDDAHVLTCHSLEHSMRLAAEHDEARLQEIEQEEDSELQASSVRYVIEPDAMQQEARPQEPLQVDAIQPRDKSREEYVHALQLGYNQLIDAVLRDVQRATDALVGSKHASVRKICYDILASTENCVLHALLDGNLAWDAEHDVQTGQALDRLRRQAQNQPCVYQRVLVDELCQSPSPAELFDVIEALRRYARTGEWELALQVDQQRQPDRWNENLAKAGRRKYLANASSPYGPPSPARLAELEMFCQRLHARLDRIASADWQEPLRFPLVDVAYTVNYEARAAANAEHASARGFLMNLVEAVCGALFPGRYRARMFPVYLVFEAQQAVMADLVVGQLSHALAATGGGTAYWPTDLLHGSAMGVDDKNWPRYEKWAVDHSPYVANCRADSPRQSDELDRIKRVIEAKKREMFELKKEYNEGQLQMRLAARDITRRVARCNRYQF
;
A
#
# COMPACT_ATOMS: atom_id res chain seq x y z
N MET A 1 -3.47 3.78 69.94
CA MET A 1 -3.91 2.85 68.89
C MET A 1 -3.45 3.39 67.55
N ALA A 2 -3.03 2.49 66.68
CA ALA A 2 -2.21 2.67 65.49
C ALA A 2 -2.83 3.58 64.40
N SER A 3 -2.00 4.40 63.73
CA SER A 3 -1.59 4.28 62.30
C SER A 3 -2.61 4.89 61.32
N SER A 4 -2.29 5.56 60.22
CA SER A 4 -1.06 5.96 59.53
C SER A 4 -1.50 6.57 58.19
N SER A 5 -0.85 7.61 57.69
CA SER A 5 -0.69 7.85 56.23
C SER A 5 0.43 8.86 56.02
N SER A 6 1.58 8.31 55.62
CA SER A 6 2.87 8.96 55.49
C SER A 6 3.10 9.35 54.03
N SER A 7 3.25 10.64 53.77
CA SER A 7 3.88 11.21 52.58
C SER A 7 5.39 10.93 52.59
N ARG A 8 5.93 10.33 51.52
CA ARG A 8 7.38 10.28 51.28
C ARG A 8 7.71 10.75 49.88
N GLN A 9 8.25 11.96 49.82
CA GLN A 9 9.23 12.38 48.82
C GLN A 9 10.49 11.50 48.96
N ARG A 10 11.06 11.09 47.83
CA ARG A 10 12.49 10.73 47.76
C ARG A 10 13.12 11.30 46.49
N SER A 11 14.06 12.18 46.75
CA SER A 11 15.21 12.57 45.95
C SER A 11 16.03 11.36 45.48
N TYR A 12 16.62 11.47 44.29
CA TYR A 12 17.85 10.76 43.95
C TYR A 12 18.85 11.76 43.39
N ASP A 13 19.87 12.02 44.19
CA ASP A 13 21.14 12.63 43.79
C ASP A 13 22.06 11.55 43.22
N SER A 14 22.62 11.88 42.06
CA SER A 14 24.05 11.84 41.72
C SER A 14 24.95 10.85 42.46
N LEU A 15 25.45 9.85 41.73
CA LEU A 15 26.79 9.29 41.96
C LEU A 15 27.55 9.20 40.64
N ALA A 16 28.58 10.04 40.56
CA ALA A 16 29.71 9.92 39.66
C ALA A 16 30.80 9.05 40.30
N SER A 17 31.35 8.12 39.54
CA SER A 17 32.68 7.53 39.70
C SER A 17 32.90 6.58 38.52
N SER A 18 33.77 6.85 37.55
CA SER A 18 35.24 6.81 37.57
C SER A 18 35.70 5.75 36.58
N SER A 19 36.17 6.23 35.43
CA SER A 19 37.31 5.74 34.64
C SER A 19 37.81 4.29 34.85
N SER A 20 37.67 3.47 33.81
CA SER A 20 38.69 2.48 33.46
C SER A 20 38.92 2.50 31.96
N SER A 21 40.16 2.86 31.62
CA SER A 21 40.71 2.92 30.27
C SER A 21 40.98 1.50 29.78
N MET A 22 40.34 1.09 28.69
CA MET A 22 40.88 0.08 27.79
C MET A 22 41.01 0.69 26.40
N GLN A 23 42.27 0.91 26.02
CA GLN A 23 42.69 1.20 24.66
C GLN A 23 42.44 -0.06 23.82
N SER A 24 41.52 0.04 22.87
CA SER A 24 41.49 -0.85 21.70
C SER A 24 41.72 0.00 20.47
N ASP A 25 42.92 -0.11 19.92
CA ASP A 25 43.27 0.33 18.57
C ASP A 25 42.38 -0.40 17.56
N SER A 26 41.40 0.31 17.01
CA SER A 26 40.77 -0.06 15.74
C SER A 26 40.72 1.18 14.85
N SER A 27 41.80 1.36 14.10
CA SER A 27 41.90 2.39 13.06
C SER A 27 41.05 2.01 11.84
N ALA A 28 39.73 2.00 12.01
CA ALA A 28 38.81 2.11 10.88
C ALA A 28 38.86 3.57 10.41
N LYS A 29 39.75 3.85 9.44
CA LYS A 29 39.70 5.10 8.66
C LYS A 29 38.35 5.14 7.94
N ARG A 30 37.34 5.75 8.58
CA ARG A 30 36.09 6.16 7.93
C ARG A 30 36.48 7.13 6.82
N ILE A 31 36.35 6.66 5.57
CA ILE A 31 36.40 7.51 4.39
C ILE A 31 35.23 8.48 4.55
N ARG A 32 35.53 9.73 4.88
CA ARG A 32 34.58 10.83 4.76
C ARG A 32 34.37 11.00 3.26
N LEU A 33 33.34 10.37 2.72
CA LEU A 33 32.91 10.62 1.35
C LEU A 33 32.56 12.09 1.28
N GLU A 34 33.39 12.87 0.58
CA GLU A 34 32.95 14.20 0.16
C GLU A 34 31.72 14.01 -0.74
N PRO A 35 30.70 14.87 -0.61
CA PRO A 35 29.54 14.81 -1.48
C PRO A 35 30.04 14.81 -2.92
N ALA A 36 29.63 13.80 -3.69
CA ALA A 36 30.02 13.66 -5.08
C ALA A 36 29.75 14.99 -5.79
N HIS A 37 30.83 15.68 -6.18
CA HIS A 37 30.74 16.81 -7.08
C HIS A 37 30.47 16.18 -8.45
N PHE A 38 29.18 16.11 -8.81
CA PHE A 38 28.77 15.72 -10.14
C PHE A 38 29.23 16.83 -11.08
N ASP A 39 30.22 16.52 -11.93
CA ASP A 39 30.55 17.37 -13.06
C ASP A 39 29.32 17.46 -13.96
N ASP A 40 28.67 18.62 -13.98
CA ASP A 40 27.43 18.92 -14.70
C ASP A 40 27.54 18.81 -16.24
N ASP A 41 28.74 18.53 -16.76
CA ASP A 41 29.02 18.55 -18.21
C ASP A 41 28.63 17.25 -18.95
N ASP A 42 28.30 16.16 -18.23
CA ASP A 42 27.71 14.93 -18.81
C ASP A 42 26.19 14.78 -18.50
N ALA A 43 25.55 15.81 -17.95
CA ALA A 43 24.11 15.84 -17.68
C ALA A 43 23.23 16.07 -18.95
N HIS A 44 23.82 15.99 -20.14
CA HIS A 44 23.08 15.95 -21.39
C HIS A 44 22.61 14.53 -21.71
N VAL A 45 21.40 14.23 -21.22
CA VAL A 45 20.31 13.41 -21.83
C VAL A 45 19.57 12.71 -20.69
N LEU A 46 18.72 13.44 -19.96
CA LEU A 46 17.54 12.90 -19.26
C LEU A 46 16.57 14.03 -18.87
N THR A 47 16.60 15.16 -19.60
CA THR A 47 15.68 16.28 -19.39
C THR A 47 14.41 16.07 -20.20
N CYS A 48 13.29 15.86 -19.51
CA CYS A 48 11.89 16.12 -19.88
C CYS A 48 11.29 15.46 -21.13
N HIS A 49 12.09 15.06 -22.14
CA HIS A 49 11.68 14.16 -23.21
C HIS A 49 11.48 12.71 -22.72
N SER A 50 11.94 12.41 -21.49
CA SER A 50 11.76 11.08 -20.88
C SER A 50 10.33 10.82 -20.44
N LEU A 51 9.50 11.82 -20.11
CA LEU A 51 8.15 11.51 -19.61
C LEU A 51 7.23 10.98 -20.73
N GLU A 52 7.23 11.60 -21.91
CA GLU A 52 6.44 11.10 -23.06
C GLU A 52 7.01 9.79 -23.63
N HIS A 53 8.33 9.62 -23.64
CA HIS A 53 8.94 8.35 -24.04
C HIS A 53 8.67 7.25 -23.01
N SER A 54 8.78 7.55 -21.71
CA SER A 54 8.39 6.67 -20.60
C SER A 54 6.90 6.36 -20.60
N MET A 55 6.01 7.26 -21.05
CA MET A 55 4.58 6.99 -21.18
C MET A 55 4.24 6.09 -22.37
N ARG A 56 4.95 6.19 -23.50
CA ARG A 56 4.78 5.24 -24.63
C ARG A 56 5.41 3.89 -24.34
N LEU A 57 6.59 3.90 -23.74
CA LEU A 57 7.23 2.71 -23.22
C LEU A 57 6.39 2.07 -22.11
N ALA A 58 5.67 2.87 -21.29
CA ALA A 58 4.78 2.35 -20.24
C ALA A 58 3.76 1.38 -20.81
N ALA A 59 3.10 1.67 -21.94
CA ALA A 59 2.09 0.76 -22.49
C ALA A 59 2.67 -0.61 -22.91
N GLU A 60 3.79 -0.63 -23.65
CA GLU A 60 4.45 -1.90 -24.03
C GLU A 60 5.08 -2.61 -22.82
N HIS A 61 5.58 -1.83 -21.85
CA HIS A 61 6.09 -2.32 -20.58
C HIS A 61 5.00 -2.94 -19.73
N ASP A 62 3.83 -2.31 -19.69
CA ASP A 62 2.64 -2.76 -18.98
C ASP A 62 2.17 -4.07 -19.58
N GLU A 63 2.04 -4.19 -20.90
CA GLU A 63 1.61 -5.44 -21.53
C GLU A 63 2.57 -6.61 -21.22
N ALA A 64 3.89 -6.42 -21.40
CA ALA A 64 4.87 -7.45 -21.09
C ALA A 64 4.84 -7.82 -19.59
N ARG A 65 4.64 -6.83 -18.72
CA ARG A 65 4.57 -7.04 -17.28
C ARG A 65 3.30 -7.76 -16.85
N LEU A 66 2.16 -7.41 -17.45
CA LEU A 66 0.87 -8.06 -17.27
C LEU A 66 0.96 -9.54 -17.66
N GLN A 67 1.59 -9.85 -18.81
CA GLN A 67 1.79 -11.23 -19.24
C GLN A 67 2.61 -12.06 -18.23
N GLU A 68 3.66 -11.49 -17.62
CA GLU A 68 4.43 -12.19 -16.58
C GLU A 68 3.57 -12.47 -15.34
N ILE A 69 2.73 -11.51 -14.94
CA ILE A 69 1.84 -11.64 -13.79
C ILE A 69 0.75 -12.67 -14.06
N GLU A 70 0.12 -12.63 -15.24
CA GLU A 70 -0.89 -13.60 -15.66
C GLU A 70 -0.32 -15.03 -15.70
N GLN A 71 0.88 -15.22 -16.24
CA GLN A 71 1.55 -16.53 -16.24
C GLN A 71 1.83 -17.06 -14.83
N GLU A 72 2.25 -16.17 -13.91
CA GLU A 72 2.44 -16.51 -12.50
C GLU A 72 1.10 -16.88 -11.84
N GLU A 73 0.05 -16.09 -12.06
CA GLU A 73 -1.30 -16.32 -11.54
C GLU A 73 -1.90 -17.63 -12.06
N ASP A 74 -1.72 -17.96 -13.33
CA ASP A 74 -2.16 -19.21 -13.92
C ASP A 74 -1.43 -20.40 -13.30
N SER A 75 -0.11 -20.28 -13.11
CA SER A 75 0.71 -21.31 -12.45
C SER A 75 0.27 -21.52 -11.01
N GLU A 76 -0.03 -20.44 -10.30
CA GLU A 76 -0.54 -20.47 -8.92
C GLU A 76 -1.93 -21.12 -8.85
N LEU A 77 -2.83 -20.77 -9.77
CA LEU A 77 -4.16 -21.34 -9.86
C LEU A 77 -4.13 -22.84 -10.22
N GLN A 78 -3.15 -23.28 -11.01
CA GLN A 78 -2.93 -24.70 -11.32
C GLN A 78 -2.36 -25.47 -10.12
N ALA A 79 -1.49 -24.84 -9.32
CA ALA A 79 -0.96 -25.43 -8.09
C ALA A 79 -1.96 -25.40 -6.92
N SER A 80 -2.99 -24.56 -7.00
CA SER A 80 -3.96 -24.38 -5.92
C SER A 80 -4.92 -25.55 -5.78
N SER A 81 -5.00 -26.08 -4.56
CA SER A 81 -6.05 -27.01 -4.12
C SER A 81 -7.43 -26.34 -4.04
N VAL A 82 -7.52 -25.00 -4.17
CA VAL A 82 -8.77 -24.22 -4.12
C VAL A 82 -9.73 -24.58 -5.27
N ARG A 83 -9.25 -25.28 -6.31
CA ARG A 83 -10.14 -25.92 -7.31
C ARG A 83 -11.01 -27.04 -6.72
N TYR A 84 -10.66 -27.57 -5.56
CA TYR A 84 -11.34 -28.67 -4.92
C TYR A 84 -12.20 -28.17 -3.75
N VAL A 85 -13.39 -28.74 -3.65
CA VAL A 85 -14.35 -28.49 -2.58
C VAL A 85 -13.70 -28.91 -1.26
N ILE A 86 -13.33 -27.94 -0.41
CA ILE A 86 -12.76 -28.20 0.92
C ILE A 86 -13.75 -29.04 1.73
N GLU A 87 -13.23 -30.09 2.38
CA GLU A 87 -14.03 -30.97 3.23
C GLU A 87 -14.52 -30.20 4.48
N PRO A 88 -15.81 -30.35 4.85
CA PRO A 88 -16.43 -29.56 5.91
C PRO A 88 -15.82 -29.77 7.31
N ASP A 89 -15.12 -30.89 7.55
CA ASP A 89 -14.57 -31.21 8.88
C ASP A 89 -13.32 -30.39 9.26
N ALA A 90 -12.63 -29.76 8.29
CA ALA A 90 -11.44 -28.97 8.57
C ALA A 90 -11.72 -27.60 9.24
N MET A 91 -12.99 -27.19 9.35
CA MET A 91 -13.38 -25.82 9.73
C MET A 91 -14.00 -25.68 11.12
N GLN A 92 -13.83 -26.65 12.02
CA GLN A 92 -14.31 -26.54 13.41
C GLN A 92 -13.42 -25.60 14.26
N GLN A 93 -13.27 -24.34 13.85
CA GLN A 93 -12.77 -23.30 14.73
C GLN A 93 -13.94 -22.74 15.54
N GLU A 94 -13.77 -22.59 16.86
CA GLU A 94 -14.79 -21.98 17.70
C GLU A 94 -15.07 -20.55 17.22
N ALA A 95 -16.31 -20.30 16.80
CA ALA A 95 -16.79 -18.96 16.50
C ALA A 95 -16.61 -18.09 17.74
N ARG A 96 -15.72 -17.10 17.67
CA ARG A 96 -15.54 -16.12 18.73
C ARG A 96 -16.37 -14.89 18.39
N PRO A 97 -17.25 -14.43 19.31
CA PRO A 97 -17.83 -13.11 19.16
C PRO A 97 -16.69 -12.09 19.15
N GLN A 98 -16.49 -11.46 18.01
CA GLN A 98 -15.50 -10.40 17.88
C GLN A 98 -16.10 -9.07 18.36
N GLU A 99 -15.33 -8.32 19.14
CA GLU A 99 -15.69 -6.96 19.53
C GLU A 99 -15.56 -6.02 18.33
N PRO A 100 -16.38 -4.95 18.25
CA PRO A 100 -16.22 -3.95 17.20
C PRO A 100 -14.88 -3.21 17.35
N LEU A 101 -14.44 -2.59 16.26
CA LEU A 101 -13.22 -1.80 16.23
C LEU A 101 -13.26 -0.66 17.26
N GLN A 102 -12.26 -0.65 18.15
CA GLN A 102 -12.06 0.40 19.15
C GLN A 102 -11.33 1.58 18.50
N VAL A 103 -12.05 2.38 17.71
CA VAL A 103 -11.43 3.43 16.86
C VAL A 103 -10.68 4.49 17.67
N ASP A 104 -11.14 4.79 18.89
CA ASP A 104 -10.51 5.79 19.76
C ASP A 104 -9.15 5.35 20.31
N ALA A 105 -8.84 4.05 20.25
CA ALA A 105 -7.55 3.52 20.64
C ALA A 105 -6.48 3.68 19.54
N ILE A 106 -6.90 3.94 18.29
CA ILE A 106 -5.99 4.11 17.16
C ILE A 106 -5.33 5.48 17.26
N GLN A 107 -4.02 5.50 17.47
CA GLN A 107 -3.22 6.72 17.43
C GLN A 107 -2.46 6.79 16.12
N PRO A 108 -2.58 7.87 15.34
CA PRO A 108 -1.80 8.00 14.12
C PRO A 108 -0.33 8.07 14.49
N ARG A 109 0.47 7.17 13.90
CA ARG A 109 1.91 7.18 14.14
C ARG A 109 2.55 8.39 13.47
N ASP A 110 2.15 8.77 12.26
CA ASP A 110 2.69 9.94 11.59
C ASP A 110 1.62 10.86 11.01
N LYS A 111 2.08 12.04 10.57
CA LYS A 111 1.26 13.05 9.89
C LYS A 111 0.66 12.54 8.58
N SER A 112 1.28 11.54 7.94
CA SER A 112 0.76 10.99 6.69
C SER A 112 -0.49 10.12 6.92
N ARG A 113 -0.63 9.54 8.12
CA ARG A 113 -1.76 8.69 8.51
C ARG A 113 -2.77 9.37 9.44
N GLU A 114 -2.45 10.55 9.97
CA GLU A 114 -3.39 11.39 10.74
C GLU A 114 -4.73 11.58 10.01
N GLU A 115 -4.70 11.82 8.69
CA GLU A 115 -5.94 11.96 7.92
C GLU A 115 -6.77 10.68 7.91
N TYR A 116 -6.14 9.51 7.73
CA TYR A 116 -6.86 8.23 7.65
C TYR A 116 -7.42 7.83 9.01
N VAL A 117 -6.65 7.99 10.09
CA VAL A 117 -7.15 7.71 11.43
C VAL A 117 -8.30 8.65 11.80
N HIS A 118 -8.17 9.94 11.52
CA HIS A 118 -9.25 10.90 11.73
C HIS A 118 -10.49 10.57 10.89
N ALA A 119 -10.31 10.19 9.62
CA ALA A 119 -11.41 9.76 8.77
C ALA A 119 -12.10 8.51 9.32
N LEU A 120 -11.33 7.52 9.81
CA LEU A 120 -11.88 6.31 10.42
C LEU A 120 -12.65 6.59 11.72
N GLN A 121 -12.20 7.56 12.52
CA GLN A 121 -12.93 8.05 13.71
C GLN A 121 -14.34 8.56 13.35
N LEU A 122 -14.50 9.16 12.17
CA LEU A 122 -15.80 9.60 11.65
C LEU A 122 -16.64 8.43 11.11
N GLY A 123 -16.00 7.37 10.62
CA GLY A 123 -16.66 6.15 10.12
C GLY A 123 -15.91 5.53 8.93
N TYR A 124 -16.27 4.30 8.59
CA TYR A 124 -15.62 3.61 7.46
C TYR A 124 -15.82 4.36 6.13
N ASN A 125 -16.98 4.97 5.92
CA ASN A 125 -17.27 5.72 4.70
C ASN A 125 -16.33 6.90 4.47
N GLN A 126 -15.93 7.60 5.53
CA GLN A 126 -15.01 8.72 5.45
C GLN A 126 -13.58 8.23 5.17
N LEU A 127 -13.17 7.12 5.80
CA LEU A 127 -11.89 6.48 5.48
C LEU A 127 -11.84 6.05 4.01
N ILE A 128 -12.90 5.42 3.51
CA ILE A 128 -13.02 4.97 2.11
C ILE A 128 -12.86 6.16 1.17
N ASP A 129 -13.50 7.30 1.46
CA ASP A 129 -13.39 8.48 0.60
C ASP A 129 -11.97 9.05 0.56
N ALA A 130 -11.27 9.07 1.70
CA ALA A 130 -9.87 9.49 1.76
C ALA A 130 -8.95 8.54 0.98
N VAL A 131 -9.11 7.23 1.19
CA VAL A 131 -8.33 6.18 0.51
C VAL A 131 -8.57 6.21 -0.99
N LEU A 132 -9.84 6.20 -1.44
CA LEU A 132 -10.17 6.17 -2.87
C LEU A 132 -9.71 7.43 -3.60
N ARG A 133 -9.76 8.60 -2.95
CA ARG A 133 -9.21 9.83 -3.51
C ARG A 133 -7.70 9.70 -3.76
N ASP A 134 -6.97 9.10 -2.84
CA ASP A 134 -5.52 8.95 -2.97
C ASP A 134 -5.15 7.82 -3.96
N VAL A 135 -5.93 6.73 -4.00
CA VAL A 135 -5.84 5.71 -5.05
C VAL A 135 -6.07 6.32 -6.44
N GLN A 136 -7.11 7.14 -6.61
CA GLN A 136 -7.39 7.84 -7.89
C GLN A 136 -6.28 8.80 -8.32
N ARG A 137 -5.50 9.34 -7.38
CA ARG A 137 -4.34 10.18 -7.70
C ARG A 137 -3.12 9.35 -8.09
N ALA A 138 -3.04 8.11 -7.62
CA ALA A 138 -1.90 7.22 -7.84
C ALA A 138 -2.09 6.30 -9.06
N THR A 139 -3.33 5.96 -9.41
CA THR A 139 -3.64 5.00 -10.49
C THR A 139 -5.01 5.27 -11.12
N ASP A 140 -5.15 4.93 -12.40
CA ASP A 140 -6.41 4.96 -13.15
C ASP A 140 -7.28 3.71 -12.96
N ALA A 141 -6.91 2.78 -12.06
CA ALA A 141 -7.65 1.53 -11.81
C ALA A 141 -9.15 1.71 -11.45
N LEU A 142 -9.56 2.93 -11.08
CA LEU A 142 -10.93 3.26 -10.72
C LEU A 142 -11.71 3.96 -11.84
N VAL A 143 -11.09 4.23 -13.00
CA VAL A 143 -11.73 4.88 -14.14
C VAL A 143 -12.85 4.00 -14.69
N GLY A 144 -14.04 4.57 -14.90
CA GLY A 144 -15.23 3.85 -15.39
C GLY A 144 -15.99 3.05 -14.34
N SER A 145 -15.44 2.87 -13.14
CA SER A 145 -16.10 2.15 -12.05
C SER A 145 -17.22 2.96 -11.40
N LYS A 146 -18.33 2.29 -11.06
CA LYS A 146 -19.43 2.93 -10.31
C LYS A 146 -19.00 3.17 -8.87
N HIS A 147 -18.86 4.44 -8.48
CA HIS A 147 -18.39 4.84 -7.15
C HIS A 147 -19.17 4.17 -5.99
N ALA A 148 -20.49 4.05 -6.09
CA ALA A 148 -21.30 3.39 -5.07
C ALA A 148 -20.96 1.89 -4.88
N SER A 149 -20.68 1.18 -5.98
CA SER A 149 -20.27 -0.23 -5.94
C SER A 149 -18.88 -0.38 -5.32
N VAL A 150 -17.93 0.47 -5.74
CA VAL A 150 -16.57 0.50 -5.19
C VAL A 150 -16.60 0.77 -3.68
N ARG A 151 -17.39 1.75 -3.24
CA ARG A 151 -17.55 2.07 -1.81
C ARG A 151 -18.08 0.89 -1.01
N LYS A 152 -19.11 0.18 -1.52
CA LYS A 152 -19.63 -1.01 -0.84
C LYS A 152 -18.55 -2.07 -0.68
N ILE A 153 -17.81 -2.37 -1.75
CA ILE A 153 -16.73 -3.38 -1.70
C ILE A 153 -15.66 -2.97 -0.69
N CYS A 154 -15.22 -1.71 -0.70
CA CYS A 154 -14.24 -1.20 0.27
C CYS A 154 -14.77 -1.28 1.71
N TYR A 155 -16.05 -1.00 1.91
CA TYR A 155 -16.71 -1.11 3.21
C TYR A 155 -16.67 -2.55 3.70
N ASP A 156 -17.03 -3.52 2.85
CA ASP A 156 -17.02 -4.93 3.21
C ASP A 156 -15.60 -5.40 3.56
N ILE A 157 -14.58 -4.95 2.81
CA ILE A 157 -13.15 -5.21 3.11
C ILE A 157 -12.77 -4.66 4.49
N LEU A 158 -13.03 -3.38 4.75
CA LEU A 158 -12.64 -2.75 6.01
C LEU A 158 -13.38 -3.35 7.21
N ALA A 159 -14.69 -3.58 7.08
CA ALA A 159 -15.50 -4.10 8.18
C ALA A 159 -15.12 -5.54 8.55
N SER A 160 -14.68 -6.35 7.59
CA SER A 160 -14.28 -7.76 7.81
C SER A 160 -12.78 -7.97 8.06
N THR A 161 -11.94 -6.95 7.91
CA THR A 161 -10.52 -7.02 8.29
C THR A 161 -10.40 -7.12 9.81
N GLU A 162 -9.56 -8.03 10.31
CA GLU A 162 -9.28 -8.18 11.74
C GLU A 162 -8.87 -6.84 12.36
N ASN A 163 -9.55 -6.41 13.43
CA ASN A 163 -9.43 -5.06 13.96
C ASN A 163 -7.99 -4.68 14.35
N CYS A 164 -7.27 -5.62 14.97
CA CYS A 164 -5.86 -5.45 15.35
C CYS A 164 -4.94 -5.39 14.12
N VAL A 165 -5.25 -6.13 13.06
CA VAL A 165 -4.51 -6.04 11.79
C VAL A 165 -4.78 -4.69 11.13
N LEU A 166 -6.03 -4.23 11.05
CA LEU A 166 -6.36 -2.91 10.51
C LEU A 166 -5.66 -1.79 11.28
N HIS A 167 -5.60 -1.90 12.61
CA HIS A 167 -4.81 -1.00 13.45
C HIS A 167 -3.34 -1.02 13.02
N ALA A 168 -2.71 -2.19 12.95
CA ALA A 168 -1.31 -2.35 12.58
C ALA A 168 -0.99 -1.84 11.15
N LEU A 169 -1.92 -1.96 10.21
CA LEU A 169 -1.79 -1.41 8.85
C LEU A 169 -1.76 0.13 8.85
N LEU A 170 -2.60 0.77 9.67
CA LEU A 170 -2.65 2.23 9.83
C LEU A 170 -1.46 2.77 10.63
N ASP A 171 -1.01 1.97 11.60
CA ASP A 171 0.07 2.27 12.52
C ASP A 171 1.44 2.15 11.84
N GLY A 172 1.63 1.16 10.97
CA GLY A 172 2.67 1.15 9.94
C GLY A 172 3.71 0.05 10.01
N ASN A 173 3.82 -0.70 11.11
CA ASN A 173 4.77 -1.82 11.23
C ASN A 173 4.07 -3.10 11.72
N LEU A 174 3.37 -3.77 10.80
CA LEU A 174 2.67 -5.02 11.08
C LEU A 174 3.60 -6.12 11.62
N ALA A 175 4.85 -6.18 11.16
CA ALA A 175 5.79 -7.20 11.63
C ALA A 175 6.12 -7.01 13.12
N TRP A 176 6.27 -5.77 13.56
CA TRP A 176 6.48 -5.45 14.97
C TRP A 176 5.27 -5.81 15.83
N ASP A 177 4.07 -5.41 15.40
CA ASP A 177 2.83 -5.69 16.13
C ASP A 177 2.52 -7.20 16.16
N ALA A 178 2.85 -7.94 15.10
CA ALA A 178 2.72 -9.40 15.07
C ALA A 178 3.54 -10.10 16.17
N GLU A 179 4.69 -9.54 16.55
CA GLU A 179 5.59 -10.11 17.54
C GLU A 179 5.30 -9.61 18.96
N HIS A 180 4.87 -8.34 19.11
CA HIS A 180 4.76 -7.67 20.40
C HIS A 180 3.31 -7.50 20.90
N ASP A 181 2.32 -7.54 20.01
CA ASP A 181 0.90 -7.57 20.38
C ASP A 181 0.32 -8.97 20.21
N VAL A 182 -0.03 -9.57 21.35
CA VAL A 182 -0.59 -10.94 21.42
C VAL A 182 -1.87 -11.05 20.59
N GLN A 183 -2.69 -10.00 20.52
CA GLN A 183 -3.93 -10.05 19.74
C GLN A 183 -3.65 -10.07 18.24
N THR A 184 -2.77 -9.19 17.76
CA THR A 184 -2.33 -9.15 16.35
C THR A 184 -1.67 -10.46 15.93
N GLY A 185 -0.72 -10.98 16.72
CA GLY A 185 -0.08 -12.28 16.42
C GLY A 185 -1.08 -13.42 16.30
N GLN A 186 -2.02 -13.54 17.24
CA GLN A 186 -3.08 -14.55 17.20
C GLN A 186 -4.03 -14.39 16.00
N ALA A 187 -4.34 -13.16 15.60
CA ALA A 187 -5.16 -12.89 14.43
C ALA A 187 -4.44 -13.32 13.15
N LEU A 188 -3.18 -12.94 12.98
CA LEU A 188 -2.37 -13.30 11.81
C LEU A 188 -2.18 -14.82 11.69
N ASP A 189 -2.03 -15.55 12.80
CA ASP A 189 -1.96 -17.02 12.78
C ASP A 189 -3.29 -17.68 12.40
N ARG A 190 -4.44 -17.08 12.73
CA ARG A 190 -5.75 -17.53 12.22
C ARG A 190 -5.87 -17.26 10.73
N LEU A 191 -5.56 -16.04 10.30
CA LEU A 191 -5.59 -15.65 8.89
C LEU A 191 -4.67 -16.56 8.07
N ARG A 192 -3.48 -16.89 8.56
CA ARG A 192 -2.52 -17.79 7.89
C ARG A 192 -3.09 -19.19 7.68
N ARG A 193 -3.72 -19.76 8.71
CA ARG A 193 -4.38 -21.08 8.58
C ARG A 193 -5.52 -21.06 7.57
N GLN A 194 -6.33 -20.00 7.56
CA GLN A 194 -7.45 -19.89 6.63
C GLN A 194 -6.99 -19.58 5.20
N ALA A 195 -5.92 -18.80 5.02
CA ALA A 195 -5.34 -18.45 3.73
C ALA A 195 -4.77 -19.65 2.94
N GLN A 196 -4.57 -20.80 3.60
CA GLN A 196 -4.27 -22.07 2.92
C GLN A 196 -5.42 -22.57 2.04
N ASN A 197 -6.65 -22.14 2.35
CA ASN A 197 -7.89 -22.66 1.77
C ASN A 197 -8.74 -21.58 1.10
N GLN A 198 -8.32 -20.31 1.18
CA GLN A 198 -9.11 -19.17 0.73
C GLN A 198 -8.17 -18.13 0.11
N PRO A 199 -8.56 -17.50 -1.02
CA PRO A 199 -7.82 -16.38 -1.56
C PRO A 199 -7.65 -15.26 -0.53
N CYS A 200 -6.50 -14.59 -0.57
CA CYS A 200 -6.18 -13.57 0.42
C CYS A 200 -5.36 -12.43 -0.20
N VAL A 201 -5.33 -11.31 0.52
CA VAL A 201 -4.33 -10.27 0.33
C VAL A 201 -3.31 -10.42 1.45
N TYR A 202 -2.04 -10.36 1.07
CA TYR A 202 -0.92 -10.44 2.00
C TYR A 202 -0.10 -9.16 1.96
N GLN A 203 0.62 -8.90 3.05
CA GLN A 203 1.64 -7.88 3.15
C GLN A 203 2.99 -8.55 3.41
N ARG A 204 4.02 -8.17 2.66
CA ARG A 204 5.41 -8.43 3.00
C ARG A 204 6.02 -7.19 3.61
N VAL A 205 6.79 -7.36 4.68
CA VAL A 205 7.40 -6.27 5.43
C VAL A 205 8.91 -6.53 5.51
N LEU A 206 9.72 -5.60 5.00
CA LEU A 206 11.18 -5.70 5.07
C LEU A 206 11.66 -5.27 6.46
N VAL A 207 12.10 -6.24 7.24
CA VAL A 207 12.54 -6.04 8.64
C VAL A 207 13.70 -6.96 8.99
N ASP A 208 14.37 -6.67 10.09
CA ASP A 208 15.37 -7.53 10.71
C ASP A 208 14.76 -8.56 11.66
N GLU A 209 15.62 -9.31 12.36
CA GLU A 209 15.22 -10.31 13.35
C GLU A 209 14.43 -9.73 14.53
N LEU A 210 14.56 -8.42 14.80
CA LEU A 210 13.83 -7.70 15.86
C LEU A 210 12.58 -6.99 15.31
N CYS A 211 12.17 -7.29 14.07
CA CYS A 211 11.06 -6.64 13.38
C CYS A 211 11.26 -5.14 13.16
N GLN A 212 12.51 -4.68 13.12
CA GLN A 212 12.87 -3.30 12.81
C GLN A 212 13.20 -3.17 11.34
N SER A 213 12.73 -2.10 10.70
CA SER A 213 13.07 -1.85 9.31
C SER A 213 14.52 -1.37 9.15
N PRO A 214 15.05 -1.34 7.92
CA PRO A 214 16.22 -0.52 7.62
C PRO A 214 16.01 0.95 8.02
N SER A 215 17.08 1.60 8.46
CA SER A 215 17.12 3.04 8.72
C SER A 215 17.20 3.85 7.42
N PRO A 216 16.87 5.16 7.42
CA PRO A 216 17.06 6.01 6.25
C PRO A 216 18.47 5.97 5.68
N ALA A 217 19.50 5.98 6.53
CA ALA A 217 20.90 5.93 6.08
C ALA A 217 21.19 4.63 5.30
N GLU A 218 20.77 3.48 5.84
CA GLU A 218 20.94 2.19 5.16
C GLU A 218 20.14 2.12 3.87
N LEU A 219 18.97 2.76 3.81
CA LEU A 219 18.17 2.81 2.58
C LEU A 219 18.79 3.70 1.50
N PHE A 220 19.54 4.74 1.85
CA PHE A 220 20.35 5.47 0.86
C PHE A 220 21.42 4.55 0.24
N ASP A 221 22.10 3.75 1.06
CA ASP A 221 23.07 2.76 0.57
C ASP A 221 22.39 1.71 -0.34
N VAL A 222 21.19 1.26 0.03
CA VAL A 222 20.38 0.35 -0.80
C VAL A 222 20.01 0.99 -2.14
N ILE A 223 19.58 2.25 -2.17
CA ILE A 223 19.26 2.96 -3.43
C ILE A 223 20.49 3.02 -4.34
N GLU A 224 21.66 3.36 -3.79
CA GLU A 224 22.90 3.40 -4.55
C GLU A 224 23.25 2.02 -5.12
N ALA A 225 23.17 0.98 -4.28
CA ALA A 225 23.45 -0.39 -4.70
C ALA A 225 22.46 -0.92 -5.74
N LEU A 226 21.17 -0.57 -5.66
CA LEU A 226 20.16 -0.89 -6.66
C LEU A 226 20.51 -0.26 -8.02
N ARG A 227 20.91 1.01 -8.04
CA ARG A 227 21.34 1.71 -9.26
C ARG A 227 22.62 1.14 -9.82
N ARG A 228 23.58 0.76 -8.98
CA ARG A 228 24.82 0.08 -9.40
C ARG A 228 24.52 -1.29 -9.98
N TYR A 229 23.66 -2.08 -9.33
CA TYR A 229 23.21 -3.40 -9.80
C TYR A 229 22.64 -3.34 -11.24
N ALA A 230 21.89 -2.29 -11.58
CA ALA A 230 21.33 -2.12 -12.92
C ALA A 230 22.38 -1.82 -14.02
N ARG A 231 23.60 -1.40 -13.68
CA ARG A 231 24.66 -1.03 -14.65
C ARG A 231 25.41 -2.26 -15.15
N THR A 232 25.83 -2.26 -16.42
CA THR A 232 26.53 -3.38 -17.07
C THR A 232 27.97 -3.61 -16.59
N GLY A 233 28.61 -2.64 -15.93
CA GLY A 233 30.00 -2.76 -15.43
C GLY A 233 30.17 -3.27 -13.99
N GLU A 234 29.10 -3.26 -13.18
CA GLU A 234 29.14 -3.56 -11.73
C GLU A 234 28.89 -5.06 -11.46
N TRP A 235 29.70 -5.92 -12.07
CA TRP A 235 29.45 -7.36 -12.09
C TRP A 235 29.68 -8.05 -10.74
N GLU A 236 30.58 -7.54 -9.88
CA GLU A 236 30.86 -8.14 -8.56
C GLU A 236 29.65 -8.02 -7.63
N LEU A 237 29.09 -6.81 -7.52
CA LEU A 237 27.85 -6.56 -6.78
C LEU A 237 26.69 -7.38 -7.37
N ALA A 238 26.56 -7.38 -8.71
CA ALA A 238 25.51 -8.15 -9.38
C ALA A 238 25.58 -9.65 -9.05
N LEU A 239 26.78 -10.24 -9.02
CA LEU A 239 26.97 -11.64 -8.65
C LEU A 239 26.54 -11.89 -7.21
N GLN A 240 26.94 -11.03 -6.26
CA GLN A 240 26.57 -11.16 -4.85
C GLN A 240 25.06 -11.08 -4.62
N VAL A 241 24.38 -10.19 -5.35
CA VAL A 241 22.92 -10.00 -5.27
C VAL A 241 22.18 -11.19 -5.91
N ASP A 242 22.60 -11.63 -7.09
CA ASP A 242 21.93 -12.70 -7.84
C ASP A 242 22.06 -14.09 -7.16
N GLN A 243 23.14 -14.30 -6.40
CA GLN A 243 23.41 -15.56 -5.69
C GLN A 243 22.64 -15.75 -4.37
N GLN A 244 21.99 -14.70 -3.82
CA GLN A 244 21.39 -14.74 -2.46
C GLN A 244 20.42 -15.91 -2.18
N ARG A 245 19.67 -16.38 -3.19
CA ARG A 245 18.72 -17.50 -3.05
C ARG A 245 18.98 -18.69 -3.97
N GLN A 246 19.77 -18.49 -5.03
CA GLN A 246 20.01 -19.50 -6.05
C GLN A 246 21.49 -19.44 -6.48
N PRO A 247 22.43 -19.72 -5.56
CA PRO A 247 23.86 -19.52 -5.79
C PRO A 247 24.39 -20.34 -6.98
N ASP A 248 23.83 -21.53 -7.21
CA ASP A 248 24.28 -22.43 -8.27
C ASP A 248 23.83 -22.01 -9.68
N ARG A 249 22.81 -21.14 -9.79
CA ARG A 249 22.27 -20.70 -11.08
C ARG A 249 22.98 -19.46 -11.65
N TRP A 250 23.63 -18.68 -10.79
CA TRP A 250 24.23 -17.40 -11.15
C TRP A 250 25.74 -17.46 -10.96
N ASN A 251 26.48 -17.12 -12.02
CA ASN A 251 27.93 -17.17 -12.05
C ASN A 251 28.52 -15.89 -12.63
N GLU A 252 29.84 -15.75 -12.47
CA GLU A 252 30.61 -14.59 -12.89
C GLU A 252 30.45 -14.26 -14.38
N ASN A 253 30.38 -15.27 -15.25
CA ASN A 253 30.24 -15.07 -16.70
C ASN A 253 28.90 -14.41 -17.05
N LEU A 254 27.80 -14.81 -16.39
CA LEU A 254 26.49 -14.18 -16.57
C LEU A 254 26.50 -12.73 -16.08
N ALA A 255 27.07 -12.48 -14.91
CA ALA A 255 27.16 -11.14 -14.33
C ALA A 255 28.01 -10.20 -15.22
N LYS A 256 29.16 -10.67 -15.70
CA LYS A 256 30.05 -9.95 -16.65
C LYS A 256 29.39 -9.71 -18.00
N ALA A 257 28.51 -10.60 -18.45
CA ALA A 257 27.71 -10.41 -19.65
C ALA A 257 26.52 -9.44 -19.46
N GLY A 258 26.41 -8.79 -18.29
CA GLY A 258 25.33 -7.84 -18.00
C GLY A 258 23.97 -8.50 -17.71
N ARG A 259 23.92 -9.81 -17.46
CA ARG A 259 22.69 -10.49 -17.04
C ARG A 259 22.40 -10.18 -15.58
N ARG A 260 21.11 -10.00 -15.25
CA ARG A 260 20.65 -9.57 -13.91
C ARG A 260 19.40 -10.36 -13.55
N LYS A 261 19.48 -11.24 -12.55
CA LYS A 261 18.38 -12.14 -12.16
C LYS A 261 17.05 -11.42 -12.02
N TYR A 262 17.04 -10.35 -11.25
CA TYR A 262 15.81 -9.67 -10.86
C TYR A 262 15.28 -8.74 -11.95
N LEU A 263 16.14 -8.31 -12.86
CA LEU A 263 15.75 -7.41 -13.95
C LEU A 263 15.44 -8.15 -15.25
N ALA A 264 15.83 -9.42 -15.40
CA ALA A 264 15.47 -10.23 -16.56
C ALA A 264 13.95 -10.48 -16.64
N ASN A 265 13.44 -10.70 -17.84
CA ASN A 265 12.04 -11.08 -18.04
C ASN A 265 11.80 -12.51 -17.50
N ALA A 266 10.61 -12.78 -16.93
CA ALA A 266 10.27 -14.11 -16.40
C ALA A 266 10.35 -15.23 -17.46
N SER A 267 9.99 -14.93 -18.71
CA SER A 267 10.10 -15.85 -19.85
C SER A 267 11.55 -16.10 -20.31
N SER A 268 12.48 -15.23 -19.92
CA SER A 268 13.90 -15.31 -20.28
C SER A 268 14.77 -14.98 -19.06
N PRO A 269 14.87 -15.87 -18.06
CA PRO A 269 15.53 -15.60 -16.78
C PRO A 269 17.05 -15.33 -16.91
N TYR A 270 17.66 -15.74 -18.03
CA TYR A 270 19.07 -15.46 -18.37
C TYR A 270 19.20 -14.43 -19.51
N GLY A 271 18.10 -13.80 -19.89
CA GLY A 271 18.04 -12.75 -20.89
C GLY A 271 18.61 -11.42 -20.38
N PRO A 272 18.68 -10.40 -21.25
CA PRO A 272 19.09 -9.07 -20.83
C PRO A 272 18.06 -8.48 -19.84
N PRO A 273 18.46 -7.47 -19.04
CA PRO A 273 17.50 -6.70 -18.24
C PRO A 273 16.32 -6.23 -19.09
N SER A 274 15.11 -6.46 -18.58
CA SER A 274 13.85 -5.94 -19.11
C SER A 274 13.82 -4.41 -18.96
N PRO A 275 13.59 -3.66 -20.04
CA PRO A 275 13.44 -2.21 -19.96
C PRO A 275 12.32 -1.78 -18.99
N ALA A 276 11.24 -2.54 -18.92
CA ALA A 276 10.13 -2.30 -17.98
C ALA A 276 10.59 -2.35 -16.52
N ARG A 277 11.30 -3.43 -16.13
CA ARG A 277 11.81 -3.60 -14.76
C ARG A 277 12.88 -2.57 -14.42
N LEU A 278 13.68 -2.14 -15.38
CA LEU A 278 14.65 -1.05 -15.21
C LEU A 278 13.94 0.29 -14.93
N ALA A 279 12.89 0.61 -15.69
CA ALA A 279 12.11 1.82 -15.49
C ALA A 279 11.40 1.82 -14.12
N GLU A 280 10.80 0.70 -13.74
CA GLU A 280 10.15 0.53 -12.42
C GLU A 280 11.16 0.66 -11.27
N LEU A 281 12.34 0.06 -11.41
CA LEU A 281 13.43 0.19 -10.43
C LEU A 281 13.87 1.64 -10.27
N GLU A 282 14.10 2.38 -11.35
CA GLU A 282 14.56 3.76 -11.27
C GLU A 282 13.47 4.68 -10.70
N MET A 283 12.20 4.48 -11.09
CA MET A 283 11.07 5.18 -10.47
C MET A 283 11.03 4.92 -8.96
N PHE A 284 11.13 3.66 -8.55
CA PHE A 284 11.16 3.30 -7.13
C PHE A 284 12.31 3.97 -6.39
N CYS A 285 13.53 3.91 -6.91
CA CYS A 285 14.71 4.57 -6.33
C CYS A 285 14.50 6.08 -6.15
N GLN A 286 13.94 6.77 -7.16
CA GLN A 286 13.65 8.20 -7.09
C GLN A 286 12.59 8.53 -6.02
N ARG A 287 11.50 7.75 -5.97
CA ARG A 287 10.41 7.98 -5.01
C ARG A 287 10.84 7.66 -3.58
N LEU A 288 11.60 6.59 -3.39
CA LEU A 288 12.17 6.25 -2.09
C LEU A 288 13.15 7.34 -1.63
N HIS A 289 14.07 7.78 -2.48
CA HIS A 289 14.98 8.88 -2.16
C HIS A 289 14.21 10.14 -1.71
N ALA A 290 13.22 10.57 -2.49
CA ALA A 290 12.40 11.74 -2.17
C ALA A 290 11.58 11.58 -0.87
N ARG A 291 11.24 10.34 -0.49
CA ARG A 291 10.62 10.05 0.81
C ARG A 291 11.64 10.19 1.94
N LEU A 292 12.85 9.65 1.79
CA LEU A 292 13.90 9.71 2.81
C LEU A 292 14.39 11.14 3.05
N ASP A 293 14.48 11.97 2.00
CA ASP A 293 14.88 13.39 2.10
C ASP A 293 13.95 14.23 2.99
N ARG A 294 12.70 13.78 3.21
CA ARG A 294 11.74 14.47 4.09
C ARG A 294 11.92 14.12 5.56
N ILE A 295 12.73 13.11 5.88
CA ILE A 295 13.02 12.68 7.25
C ILE A 295 14.15 13.55 7.79
N ALA A 296 13.98 14.09 8.99
CA ALA A 296 15.01 14.92 9.63
C ALA A 296 16.31 14.11 9.79
N SER A 297 17.45 14.72 9.47
CA SER A 297 18.76 14.04 9.51
C SER A 297 19.13 13.47 10.88
N ALA A 298 18.55 14.00 11.96
CA ALA A 298 18.71 13.46 13.31
C ALA A 298 18.14 12.04 13.45
N ASP A 299 17.13 11.68 12.64
CA ASP A 299 16.42 10.40 12.69
C ASP A 299 16.96 9.39 11.67
N TRP A 300 18.03 9.71 10.93
CA TRP A 300 18.53 8.86 9.83
C TRP A 300 19.16 7.54 10.29
N GLN A 301 19.48 7.42 11.57
CA GLN A 301 20.04 6.20 12.16
C GLN A 301 18.96 5.33 12.84
N GLU A 302 17.75 5.87 13.01
CA GLU A 302 16.64 5.14 13.59
C GLU A 302 15.95 4.30 12.49
N PRO A 303 15.44 3.10 12.82
CA PRO A 303 14.61 2.34 11.90
C PRO A 303 13.45 3.19 11.35
N LEU A 304 13.17 3.08 10.05
CA LEU A 304 11.93 3.65 9.51
C LEU A 304 10.72 3.18 10.31
N ARG A 305 9.94 4.15 10.75
CA ARG A 305 8.67 3.88 11.42
C ARG A 305 7.69 3.10 10.56
N PHE A 306 7.73 3.34 9.25
CA PHE A 306 6.97 2.64 8.22
C PHE A 306 7.98 1.87 7.35
N PRO A 307 8.20 0.56 7.59
CA PRO A 307 9.03 -0.28 6.74
C PRO A 307 8.66 -0.18 5.26
N LEU A 308 9.59 -0.61 4.40
CA LEU A 308 9.23 -0.92 3.02
C LEU A 308 8.34 -2.15 3.02
N VAL A 309 7.19 -2.04 2.35
CA VAL A 309 6.22 -3.12 2.27
C VAL A 309 5.83 -3.44 0.85
N ASP A 310 5.36 -4.66 0.65
CA ASP A 310 4.77 -5.13 -0.60
C ASP A 310 3.39 -5.66 -0.26
N VAL A 311 2.36 -5.31 -1.03
CA VAL A 311 1.00 -5.83 -0.83
C VAL A 311 0.54 -6.42 -2.15
N ALA A 312 -0.05 -7.61 -2.09
CA ALA A 312 -0.57 -8.28 -3.26
C ALA A 312 -1.66 -9.29 -2.89
N TYR A 313 -2.54 -9.52 -3.86
CA TYR A 313 -3.47 -10.64 -3.86
C TYR A 313 -2.80 -11.98 -4.25
N THR A 314 -3.36 -13.08 -3.74
CA THR A 314 -2.99 -14.48 -4.06
C THR A 314 -4.20 -15.41 -3.89
N VAL A 315 -4.36 -16.37 -4.79
CA VAL A 315 -5.33 -17.49 -4.68
C VAL A 315 -4.75 -18.68 -3.91
N ASN A 316 -3.42 -18.75 -3.76
CA ASN A 316 -2.72 -19.79 -3.03
C ASN A 316 -1.56 -19.19 -2.22
N TYR A 317 -1.86 -18.87 -0.96
CA TYR A 317 -0.91 -18.22 -0.06
C TYR A 317 0.40 -19.02 0.11
N GLU A 318 0.34 -20.36 0.20
CA GLU A 318 1.53 -21.19 0.42
C GLU A 318 2.44 -21.22 -0.80
N ALA A 319 1.87 -21.42 -1.99
CA ALA A 319 2.64 -21.39 -3.24
C ALA A 319 3.30 -20.01 -3.42
N ARG A 320 2.56 -18.93 -3.12
CA ARG A 320 3.08 -17.57 -3.19
C ARG A 320 4.18 -17.32 -2.15
N ALA A 321 4.01 -17.79 -0.92
CA ALA A 321 5.02 -17.70 0.13
C ALA A 321 6.31 -18.44 -0.26
N ALA A 322 6.20 -19.64 -0.84
CA ALA A 322 7.35 -20.40 -1.35
C ALA A 322 8.04 -19.66 -2.51
N ALA A 323 7.29 -19.17 -3.50
CA ALA A 323 7.83 -18.41 -4.62
C ALA A 323 8.54 -17.13 -4.15
N ASN A 324 8.01 -16.44 -3.14
CA ASN A 324 8.66 -15.28 -2.54
C ASN A 324 9.94 -15.67 -1.78
N ALA A 325 9.93 -16.75 -1.00
CA ALA A 325 11.12 -17.23 -0.28
C ALA A 325 12.27 -17.61 -1.22
N GLU A 326 11.96 -18.15 -2.40
CA GLU A 326 12.93 -18.51 -3.44
C GLU A 326 13.34 -17.34 -4.35
N HIS A 327 12.71 -16.17 -4.17
CA HIS A 327 12.81 -15.02 -5.06
C HIS A 327 12.46 -15.37 -6.52
N ALA A 328 11.44 -16.22 -6.71
CA ALA A 328 10.93 -16.64 -8.01
C ALA A 328 9.67 -15.87 -8.43
N SER A 329 9.02 -15.15 -7.51
CA SER A 329 7.81 -14.41 -7.84
C SER A 329 8.08 -13.29 -8.84
N ALA A 330 7.35 -13.32 -9.96
CA ALA A 330 7.42 -12.28 -10.97
C ALA A 330 6.81 -10.99 -10.44
N ARG A 331 5.60 -11.03 -9.85
CA ARG A 331 4.95 -9.86 -9.24
C ARG A 331 5.82 -9.19 -8.18
N GLY A 332 6.43 -9.98 -7.29
CA GLY A 332 7.25 -9.48 -6.17
C GLY A 332 8.72 -9.20 -6.48
N PHE A 333 9.13 -9.07 -7.76
CA PHE A 333 10.55 -8.99 -8.13
C PHE A 333 11.29 -7.82 -7.45
N LEU A 334 10.63 -6.67 -7.27
CA LEU A 334 11.26 -5.48 -6.72
C LEU A 334 11.55 -5.64 -5.22
N MET A 335 10.60 -6.15 -4.43
CA MET A 335 10.86 -6.51 -3.02
C MET A 335 11.94 -7.60 -2.91
N ASN A 336 11.92 -8.59 -3.81
CA ASN A 336 12.94 -9.64 -3.85
C ASN A 336 14.34 -9.08 -4.16
N LEU A 337 14.42 -8.09 -5.05
CA LEU A 337 15.67 -7.39 -5.37
C LEU A 337 16.15 -6.54 -4.19
N VAL A 338 15.26 -5.77 -3.56
CA VAL A 338 15.58 -4.97 -2.36
C VAL A 338 16.09 -5.88 -1.24
N GLU A 339 15.42 -7.00 -0.97
CA GLU A 339 15.88 -7.98 0.02
C GLU A 339 17.26 -8.56 -0.36
N ALA A 340 17.48 -8.88 -1.63
CA ALA A 340 18.76 -9.43 -2.09
C ALA A 340 19.92 -8.42 -2.00
N VAL A 341 19.66 -7.15 -2.31
CA VAL A 341 20.62 -6.04 -2.10
C VAL A 341 20.92 -5.86 -0.63
N CYS A 342 19.90 -5.90 0.24
CA CYS A 342 20.11 -5.89 1.69
C CYS A 342 20.94 -7.10 2.14
N GLY A 343 20.75 -8.28 1.55
CA GLY A 343 21.56 -9.47 1.83
C GLY A 343 23.02 -9.33 1.41
N ALA A 344 23.33 -8.52 0.39
CA ALA A 344 24.70 -8.22 -0.02
C ALA A 344 25.35 -7.15 0.87
N LEU A 345 24.62 -6.09 1.22
CA LEU A 345 25.13 -4.97 2.02
C LEU A 345 25.17 -5.28 3.53
N PHE A 346 24.15 -5.99 4.03
CA PHE A 346 23.91 -6.28 5.44
C PHE A 346 23.63 -7.78 5.64
N PRO A 347 24.64 -8.65 5.44
CA PRO A 347 24.44 -10.10 5.40
C PRO A 347 23.67 -10.64 6.61
N GLY A 348 22.57 -11.34 6.32
CA GLY A 348 21.73 -12.01 7.32
C GLY A 348 20.80 -11.09 8.13
N ARG A 349 20.91 -9.77 7.99
CA ARG A 349 20.16 -8.85 8.86
C ARG A 349 18.71 -8.68 8.46
N TYR A 350 18.42 -8.38 7.19
CA TYR A 350 17.07 -8.03 6.74
C TYR A 350 16.42 -9.13 5.90
N ARG A 351 15.11 -9.34 6.10
CA ARG A 351 14.26 -10.28 5.38
C ARG A 351 12.86 -9.71 5.18
N ALA A 352 12.21 -10.03 4.06
CA ALA A 352 10.81 -9.71 3.88
C ALA A 352 9.93 -10.77 4.55
N ARG A 353 9.30 -10.45 5.70
CA ARG A 353 8.34 -11.33 6.38
C ARG A 353 6.95 -11.17 5.74
N MET A 354 6.27 -12.29 5.46
CA MET A 354 4.95 -12.30 4.79
C MET A 354 3.82 -12.62 5.77
N PHE A 355 2.75 -11.85 5.69
CA PHE A 355 1.56 -11.95 6.55
C PHE A 355 0.28 -11.87 5.70
N PRO A 356 -0.66 -12.81 5.81
CA PRO A 356 -1.98 -12.64 5.23
C PRO A 356 -2.76 -11.65 6.10
N VAL A 357 -3.23 -10.57 5.50
CA VAL A 357 -3.84 -9.43 6.21
C VAL A 357 -5.34 -9.32 5.96
N TYR A 358 -5.82 -9.90 4.86
CA TYR A 358 -7.23 -9.90 4.51
C TYR A 358 -7.60 -11.17 3.75
N LEU A 359 -8.74 -11.78 4.10
CA LEU A 359 -9.26 -12.97 3.43
C LEU A 359 -10.39 -12.56 2.48
N VAL A 360 -10.20 -12.82 1.20
CA VAL A 360 -11.12 -12.41 0.13
C VAL A 360 -12.29 -13.39 0.10
N PHE A 361 -13.52 -12.88 0.18
CA PHE A 361 -14.74 -13.72 0.18
C PHE A 361 -15.72 -13.39 -0.95
N GLU A 362 -15.41 -12.41 -1.79
CA GLU A 362 -16.05 -12.16 -3.08
C GLU A 362 -14.99 -11.87 -4.14
N ALA A 363 -15.19 -12.33 -5.37
CA ALA A 363 -14.21 -12.12 -6.45
C ALA A 363 -13.89 -10.63 -6.68
N GLN A 364 -14.90 -9.76 -6.58
CA GLN A 364 -14.75 -8.32 -6.78
C GLN A 364 -13.90 -7.65 -5.69
N GLN A 365 -13.72 -8.29 -4.54
CA GLN A 365 -12.86 -7.79 -3.47
C GLN A 365 -11.38 -7.96 -3.77
N ALA A 366 -10.96 -8.89 -4.64
CA ALA A 366 -9.54 -9.16 -4.87
C ALA A 366 -8.76 -7.89 -5.28
N VAL A 367 -9.23 -7.21 -6.33
CA VAL A 367 -8.63 -5.97 -6.85
C VAL A 367 -8.72 -4.85 -5.82
N MET A 368 -9.92 -4.67 -5.25
CA MET A 368 -10.16 -3.57 -4.33
C MET A 368 -9.41 -3.71 -3.01
N ALA A 369 -9.25 -4.94 -2.51
CA ALA A 369 -8.51 -5.21 -1.29
C ALA A 369 -7.02 -4.97 -1.48
N ASP A 370 -6.45 -5.37 -2.63
CA ASP A 370 -5.06 -5.07 -2.97
C ASP A 370 -4.80 -3.55 -2.96
N LEU A 371 -5.68 -2.77 -3.62
CA LEU A 371 -5.60 -1.31 -3.66
C LEU A 371 -5.80 -0.66 -2.28
N VAL A 372 -6.84 -1.05 -1.54
CA VAL A 372 -7.19 -0.44 -0.25
C VAL A 372 -6.14 -0.78 0.80
N VAL A 373 -5.83 -2.07 0.98
CA VAL A 373 -4.83 -2.52 1.95
C VAL A 373 -3.46 -1.95 1.59
N GLY A 374 -3.11 -1.94 0.31
CA GLY A 374 -1.87 -1.38 -0.17
C GLY A 374 -1.76 0.13 0.08
N GLN A 375 -2.83 0.90 -0.14
CA GLN A 375 -2.84 2.34 0.14
C GLN A 375 -2.73 2.62 1.64
N LEU A 376 -3.47 1.88 2.47
CA LEU A 376 -3.39 1.96 3.93
C LEU A 376 -1.98 1.65 4.44
N SER A 377 -1.35 0.63 3.85
CA SER A 377 0.01 0.16 4.18
C SER A 377 1.14 1.02 3.61
N HIS A 378 0.82 1.99 2.75
CA HIS A 378 1.81 2.71 1.95
C HIS A 378 2.63 1.82 1.01
N ALA A 379 2.07 0.74 0.46
CA ALA A 379 2.82 -0.26 -0.31
C ALA A 379 3.25 0.20 -1.70
N LEU A 380 2.69 1.29 -2.22
CA LEU A 380 2.96 1.80 -3.57
C LEU A 380 4.44 2.12 -3.82
N ALA A 381 4.98 1.60 -4.91
CA ALA A 381 6.27 2.05 -5.46
C ALA A 381 6.23 3.55 -5.83
N ALA A 382 5.09 4.02 -6.35
CA ALA A 382 4.90 5.41 -6.78
C ALA A 382 5.03 6.44 -5.64
N THR A 383 4.84 6.02 -4.38
CA THR A 383 4.99 6.90 -3.22
C THR A 383 6.33 6.74 -2.51
N GLY A 384 7.17 5.78 -2.93
CA GLY A 384 8.39 5.37 -2.21
C GLY A 384 8.09 4.68 -0.88
N GLY A 385 6.82 4.36 -0.63
CA GLY A 385 6.36 3.70 0.59
C GLY A 385 6.69 2.21 0.61
N GLY A 386 6.64 1.58 -0.55
CA GLY A 386 6.83 0.15 -0.72
C GLY A 386 7.19 -0.23 -2.17
N THR A 387 6.94 -1.47 -2.54
CA THR A 387 7.30 -2.03 -3.86
C THR A 387 6.10 -2.55 -4.66
N ALA A 388 4.88 -2.36 -4.16
CA ALA A 388 3.69 -2.83 -4.84
C ALA A 388 3.52 -2.10 -6.16
N TYR A 389 3.24 -2.88 -7.20
CA TYR A 389 2.97 -2.43 -8.56
C TYR A 389 1.48 -2.57 -8.87
N TRP A 390 0.81 -1.45 -9.17
CA TRP A 390 -0.59 -1.44 -9.63
C TRP A 390 -0.67 -0.87 -11.04
N PRO A 391 -0.55 -1.71 -12.07
CA PRO A 391 -0.97 -1.28 -13.39
C PRO A 391 -2.49 -1.02 -13.32
N THR A 392 -2.93 -0.09 -14.15
CA THR A 392 -4.32 0.41 -14.19
C THR A 392 -5.32 -0.66 -14.65
N ASP A 393 -4.82 -1.78 -15.21
CA ASP A 393 -5.60 -2.74 -15.97
C ASP A 393 -5.66 -4.14 -15.34
N LEU A 394 -5.07 -4.35 -14.16
CA LEU A 394 -5.15 -5.65 -13.48
C LEU A 394 -6.52 -5.87 -12.84
N LEU A 395 -7.39 -6.57 -13.56
CA LEU A 395 -8.28 -7.51 -12.93
C LEU A 395 -7.42 -8.72 -12.49
N HIS A 396 -7.47 -9.10 -11.22
CA HIS A 396 -6.86 -10.37 -10.78
C HIS A 396 -7.61 -11.53 -11.45
N GLY A 397 -7.19 -11.92 -12.65
CA GLY A 397 -7.84 -12.95 -13.45
C GLY A 397 -7.96 -14.27 -12.69
N SER A 398 -6.97 -14.57 -11.85
CA SER A 398 -7.02 -15.72 -10.94
C SER A 398 -8.19 -15.70 -9.95
N ALA A 399 -8.70 -14.54 -9.53
CA ALA A 399 -9.89 -14.46 -8.69
C ALA A 399 -11.14 -14.98 -9.43
N MET A 400 -11.25 -14.69 -10.72
CA MET A 400 -12.33 -15.24 -11.57
C MET A 400 -12.17 -16.74 -11.84
N GLY A 401 -10.97 -17.30 -11.59
CA GLY A 401 -10.68 -18.73 -11.71
C GLY A 401 -11.07 -19.57 -10.49
N VAL A 402 -11.50 -18.94 -9.39
CA VAL A 402 -11.99 -19.63 -8.19
C VAL A 402 -13.40 -20.20 -8.46
N ASP A 403 -13.66 -21.44 -8.04
CA ASP A 403 -14.99 -22.06 -8.21
C ASP A 403 -16.06 -21.25 -7.47
N ASP A 404 -17.13 -20.88 -8.19
CA ASP A 404 -18.27 -20.11 -7.65
C ASP A 404 -18.89 -20.74 -6.40
N LYS A 405 -18.77 -22.06 -6.22
CA LYS A 405 -19.27 -22.78 -5.03
C LYS A 405 -18.49 -22.45 -3.76
N ASN A 406 -17.28 -21.95 -3.87
CA ASN A 406 -16.44 -21.60 -2.73
C ASN A 406 -16.79 -20.22 -2.15
N TRP A 407 -17.23 -19.26 -2.97
CA TRP A 407 -17.54 -17.90 -2.51
C TRP A 407 -18.59 -17.86 -1.37
N PRO A 408 -19.73 -18.57 -1.44
CA PRO A 408 -20.68 -18.60 -0.33
C PRO A 408 -20.10 -19.17 0.98
N ARG A 409 -19.09 -20.04 0.88
CA ARG A 409 -18.40 -20.61 2.06
C ARG A 409 -17.46 -19.59 2.68
N TYR A 410 -16.72 -18.86 1.84
CA TYR A 410 -15.85 -17.79 2.29
C TYR A 410 -16.65 -16.63 2.90
N GLU A 411 -17.79 -16.28 2.31
CA GLU A 411 -18.69 -15.27 2.85
C GLU A 411 -19.23 -15.72 4.22
N LYS A 412 -19.70 -16.97 4.32
CA LYS A 412 -20.12 -17.55 5.59
C LYS A 412 -19.00 -17.52 6.64
N TRP A 413 -17.76 -17.85 6.25
CA TRP A 413 -16.63 -17.79 7.16
C TRP A 413 -16.39 -16.36 7.66
N ALA A 414 -16.41 -15.37 6.77
CA ALA A 414 -16.24 -13.96 7.12
C ALA A 414 -17.34 -13.50 8.10
N VAL A 415 -18.60 -13.89 7.87
CA VAL A 415 -19.71 -13.58 8.78
C VAL A 415 -19.54 -14.21 10.16
N ASP A 416 -19.12 -15.48 10.20
CA ASP A 416 -19.09 -16.27 11.43
C ASP A 416 -17.82 -16.05 12.27
N HIS A 417 -16.68 -15.69 11.64
CA HIS A 417 -15.35 -15.72 12.29
C HIS A 417 -14.59 -14.39 12.27
N SER A 418 -14.97 -13.44 11.41
CA SER A 418 -14.33 -12.12 11.33
C SER A 418 -15.11 -11.06 12.14
N PRO A 419 -14.59 -9.83 12.32
CA PRO A 419 -15.31 -8.78 13.02
C PRO A 419 -16.45 -8.16 12.19
N TYR A 420 -16.70 -8.66 10.96
CA TYR A 420 -17.64 -8.08 10.00
C TYR A 420 -18.99 -7.69 10.58
N VAL A 421 -19.70 -8.62 11.23
CA VAL A 421 -21.04 -8.36 11.77
C VAL A 421 -21.00 -7.33 12.91
N ALA A 422 -20.00 -7.41 13.78
CA ALA A 422 -19.84 -6.50 14.90
C ALA A 422 -19.52 -5.08 14.43
N ASN A 423 -18.60 -4.96 13.47
CA ASN A 423 -18.20 -3.70 12.84
C ASN A 423 -19.36 -3.06 12.08
N CYS A 424 -20.10 -3.85 11.29
CA CYS A 424 -21.30 -3.36 10.59
C CYS A 424 -22.36 -2.83 11.55
N ARG A 425 -22.60 -3.54 12.66
CA ARG A 425 -23.56 -3.09 13.68
C ARG A 425 -23.11 -1.81 14.37
N ALA A 426 -21.82 -1.70 14.69
CA ALA A 426 -21.26 -0.53 15.35
C ALA A 426 -21.22 0.72 14.45
N ASP A 427 -20.98 0.56 13.14
CA ASP A 427 -20.94 1.67 12.19
C ASP A 427 -22.35 2.09 11.70
N SER A 428 -23.37 1.22 11.81
CA SER A 428 -24.73 1.49 11.34
C SER A 428 -25.35 2.81 11.84
N PRO A 429 -25.23 3.20 13.13
CA PRO A 429 -25.70 4.51 13.60
C PRO A 429 -25.00 5.67 12.89
N ARG A 430 -23.68 5.59 12.68
CA ARG A 430 -22.89 6.62 12.00
C ARG A 430 -23.34 6.80 10.55
N GLN A 431 -23.62 5.69 9.86
CA GLN A 431 -24.20 5.73 8.51
C GLN A 431 -25.57 6.37 8.49
N SER A 432 -26.42 6.06 9.47
CA SER A 432 -27.75 6.66 9.56
C SER A 432 -27.68 8.16 9.78
N ASP A 433 -26.80 8.61 10.68
CA ASP A 433 -26.56 10.03 10.97
C ASP A 433 -26.05 10.79 9.74
N GLU A 434 -25.11 10.19 8.99
CA GLU A 434 -24.59 10.79 7.76
C GLU A 434 -25.65 10.86 6.65
N LEU A 435 -26.46 9.81 6.48
CA LEU A 435 -27.58 9.83 5.54
C LEU A 435 -28.57 10.95 5.88
N ASP A 436 -28.87 11.15 7.16
CA ASP A 436 -29.76 12.22 7.60
C ASP A 436 -29.14 13.60 7.41
N ARG A 437 -27.83 13.75 7.60
CA ARG A 437 -27.10 14.98 7.25
C ARG A 437 -27.20 15.29 5.76
N ILE A 438 -26.96 14.29 4.89
CA ILE A 438 -27.08 14.44 3.44
C ILE A 438 -28.50 14.83 3.03
N LYS A 439 -29.53 14.20 3.61
CA LYS A 439 -30.94 14.57 3.36
C LYS A 439 -31.20 16.04 3.70
N ARG A 440 -30.73 16.52 4.85
CA ARG A 440 -30.88 17.95 5.24
C ARG A 440 -30.19 18.89 4.26
N VAL A 441 -29.00 18.55 3.78
CA VAL A 441 -28.27 19.35 2.76
C VAL A 441 -29.04 19.37 1.44
N ILE A 442 -29.55 18.22 0.99
CA ILE A 442 -30.36 18.12 -0.23
C ILE A 442 -31.64 18.97 -0.10
N GLU A 443 -32.33 18.90 1.03
CA GLU A 443 -33.52 19.72 1.28
C GLU A 443 -33.20 21.21 1.29
N ALA A 444 -32.11 21.62 1.92
CA ALA A 444 -31.65 23.01 1.91
C ALA A 444 -31.35 23.49 0.47
N LYS A 445 -30.63 22.68 -0.32
CA LYS A 445 -30.32 22.99 -1.73
C LYS A 445 -31.56 23.01 -2.61
N LYS A 446 -32.55 22.16 -2.35
CA LYS A 446 -33.86 22.20 -3.04
C LYS A 446 -34.62 23.50 -2.76
N ARG A 447 -34.58 23.99 -1.51
CA ARG A 447 -35.19 25.29 -1.15
C ARG A 447 -34.47 26.45 -1.84
N GLU A 448 -33.14 26.45 -1.81
CA GLU A 448 -32.32 27.46 -2.51
C GLU A 448 -32.61 27.48 -4.02
N MET A 449 -32.67 26.30 -4.65
CA MET A 449 -33.02 26.18 -6.07
C MET A 449 -34.44 26.66 -6.37
N PHE A 450 -35.39 26.47 -5.45
CA PHE A 450 -36.76 26.94 -5.60
C PHE A 450 -36.84 28.47 -5.55
N GLU A 451 -36.15 29.12 -4.61
CA GLU A 451 -36.09 30.59 -4.53
C GLU A 451 -35.39 31.19 -5.76
N LEU A 452 -34.26 30.63 -6.20
CA LEU A 452 -33.59 31.06 -7.44
C LEU A 452 -34.50 30.93 -8.67
N LYS A 453 -35.29 29.85 -8.75
CA LYS A 453 -36.26 29.67 -9.84
C LYS A 453 -37.39 30.71 -9.77
N LYS A 454 -37.82 31.08 -8.58
CA LYS A 454 -38.82 32.14 -8.36
C LYS A 454 -38.27 33.50 -8.79
N GLU A 455 -37.08 33.89 -8.33
CA GLU A 455 -36.40 35.13 -8.73
C GLU A 455 -36.17 35.19 -10.25
N TYR A 456 -35.74 34.08 -10.86
CA TYR A 456 -35.58 33.99 -12.31
C TYR A 456 -36.90 34.23 -13.05
N ASN A 457 -38.01 33.63 -12.58
CA ASN A 457 -39.32 33.82 -13.20
C ASN A 457 -39.82 35.27 -13.05
N GLU A 458 -39.58 35.89 -11.89
CA GLU A 458 -39.89 37.31 -11.65
C GLU A 458 -39.07 38.22 -12.56
N GLY A 459 -37.77 37.96 -12.71
CA GLY A 459 -36.90 38.67 -13.63
C GLY A 459 -37.34 38.52 -15.10
N GLN A 460 -37.70 37.31 -15.52
CA GLN A 460 -38.27 37.05 -16.86
C GLN A 460 -39.57 37.82 -17.09
N LEU A 461 -40.45 37.88 -16.09
CA LEU A 461 -41.69 38.64 -16.17
C LEU A 461 -41.40 40.15 -16.29
N GLN A 462 -40.49 40.68 -15.48
CA GLN A 462 -40.08 42.09 -15.54
C GLN A 462 -39.48 42.45 -16.91
N MET A 463 -38.62 41.59 -17.48
CA MET A 463 -38.08 41.77 -18.82
C MET A 463 -39.19 41.81 -19.89
N ARG A 464 -40.16 40.90 -19.82
CA ARG A 464 -41.31 40.89 -20.76
C ARG A 464 -42.16 42.16 -20.64
N LEU A 465 -42.40 42.63 -19.41
CA LEU A 465 -43.13 43.87 -19.17
C LEU A 465 -42.37 45.08 -19.72
N ALA A 466 -41.06 45.17 -19.47
CA ALA A 466 -40.21 46.24 -19.99
C ALA A 466 -40.17 46.23 -21.53
N ALA A 467 -40.01 45.06 -22.15
CA ALA A 467 -40.05 44.91 -23.61
C ALA A 467 -41.37 45.42 -24.19
N ARG A 468 -42.51 45.03 -23.59
CA ARG A 468 -43.84 45.51 -24.01
C ARG A 468 -43.96 47.03 -23.90
N ASP A 469 -43.42 47.62 -22.84
CA ASP A 469 -43.45 49.07 -22.65
C ASP A 469 -42.56 49.82 -23.65
N ILE A 470 -41.39 49.27 -23.99
CA ILE A 470 -40.54 49.78 -25.07
C ILE A 470 -41.29 49.73 -26.40
N THR A 471 -41.91 48.58 -26.76
CA THR A 471 -42.70 48.45 -27.99
C THR A 471 -43.82 49.51 -28.06
N ARG A 472 -44.51 49.77 -26.94
CA ARG A 472 -45.54 50.82 -26.86
C ARG A 472 -45.00 52.23 -27.03
N ARG A 473 -43.79 52.51 -26.52
CA ARG A 473 -43.13 53.82 -26.70
C ARG A 473 -42.71 54.00 -28.16
N VAL A 474 -42.09 53.00 -28.77
CA VAL A 474 -41.71 53.02 -30.21
C VAL A 474 -42.95 53.22 -31.08
N ALA A 475 -44.02 52.48 -30.84
CA ALA A 475 -45.28 52.65 -31.58
C ALA A 475 -45.90 54.05 -31.42
N ARG A 476 -45.75 54.69 -30.25
CA ARG A 476 -46.18 56.08 -30.04
C ARG A 476 -45.30 57.06 -30.82
N CYS A 477 -43.98 56.93 -30.75
CA CYS A 477 -43.06 57.79 -31.50
C CYS A 477 -43.34 57.72 -33.02
N ASN A 478 -43.58 56.53 -33.57
CA ASN A 478 -43.87 56.34 -34.99
C ASN A 478 -45.20 57.00 -35.43
N ARG A 479 -46.16 57.24 -34.53
CA ARG A 479 -47.41 57.95 -34.87
C ARG A 479 -47.22 59.45 -35.08
N TYR A 480 -46.16 60.04 -34.54
CA TYR A 480 -45.89 61.49 -34.60
C TYR A 480 -44.83 61.86 -35.64
N GLN A 481 -44.45 60.93 -36.53
CA GLN A 481 -43.49 61.17 -37.63
C GLN A 481 -44.17 61.41 -38.99
N PHE A 482 -45.43 61.86 -38.99
CA PHE A 482 -46.14 62.32 -40.20
C PHE A 482 -46.19 63.84 -40.29
#